data_AF-A0A1J6HB18-F1
#
_entry.id   AF-A0A1J6HB18-F1
#
_cell.length_a   1.000
_cell.length_b   1.000
_cell.length_c   1.000
_cell.angle_alpha   90.00
_cell.angle_beta   90.00
_cell.angle_gamma   90.00
#
_symmetry.space_group_name_H-M   'P 1'
#
loop_
_entity.id
_entity.type
_entity.pdbx_description
1 polymer ?
#
loop_
_entity_poly.entity_id
_entity_poly.type
_entity_poly.pdbx_seq_one_letter_code
_entity_poly.pdbx_strand_id
1 'polypeptide(L)'
;MRNNKAPGHRINEIIKTSLALEYEDAKEAGLVGYMARCLVQATMPHTDPKESYFERSNGLVTLSIMGKPNVGLPYGSVPRTLLAWICTEAVRTKDPVLNLGRSQAEFLEKLQMHKDGRYTSALRNQAHRLFSSMISLTGEKDNDLGMENLIIARRAFLFWNPKRPEDRALWDSSLTLTSDFFNEVTTSPVPVRLDYLNALRQSPLAMDIYTWLVYRVFLLRAKGRPFVQIPWESLMAQFGSGYGAAAKLANLTEDEQRKAQQAALRSFRFNFKKRLLEVGQFYPEAVENIEIDDHFLRLKSSVLHVKRAPGQGARISPPPAI
;
A
#
# COMPACT_ATOMS: atom_id res chain seq x y z
N MET A 1 -17.14 -15.13 33.62
CA MET A 1 -15.66 -15.23 33.61
C MET A 1 -15.13 -14.16 32.65
N ARG A 2 -14.30 -13.22 33.13
CA ARG A 2 -13.76 -12.14 32.29
C ARG A 2 -12.69 -12.72 31.36
N ASN A 3 -12.95 -12.72 30.06
CA ASN A 3 -12.06 -13.27 29.06
C ASN A 3 -10.85 -12.34 28.88
N ASN A 4 -9.73 -12.68 29.51
CA ASN A 4 -8.53 -11.86 29.62
C ASN A 4 -7.65 -12.09 28.38
N LYS A 5 -8.05 -11.53 27.22
CA LYS A 5 -7.21 -11.55 26.01
C LYS A 5 -6.05 -10.57 26.19
N ALA A 6 -4.83 -11.00 25.85
CA ALA A 6 -3.60 -10.21 25.94
C ALA A 6 -3.71 -8.85 25.21
N PRO A 7 -3.07 -7.78 25.72
CA PRO A 7 -3.22 -6.41 25.20
C PRO A 7 -2.91 -6.24 23.70
N GLY A 8 -2.00 -7.06 23.13
CA GLY A 8 -1.74 -7.06 21.68
C GLY A 8 -2.84 -7.66 20.79
N HIS A 9 -3.85 -8.31 21.37
CA HIS A 9 -4.91 -9.00 20.63
C HIS A 9 -5.98 -8.03 20.09
N ARG A 10 -6.13 -6.84 20.68
CA ARG A 10 -7.15 -5.84 20.31
C ARG A 10 -6.75 -4.96 19.12
N ILE A 11 -5.47 -4.65 18.97
CA ILE A 11 -4.94 -3.93 17.78
C ILE A 11 -5.05 -4.83 16.56
N ASN A 12 -4.68 -6.10 16.73
CA ASN A 12 -4.94 -7.13 15.77
C ASN A 12 -6.44 -7.23 15.43
N GLU A 13 -7.41 -7.02 16.33
CA GLU A 13 -8.83 -6.95 15.94
C GLU A 13 -9.21 -5.64 15.24
N ILE A 14 -8.76 -4.46 15.69
CA ILE A 14 -9.01 -3.19 14.98
C ILE A 14 -8.49 -3.27 13.53
N ILE A 15 -7.36 -3.95 13.35
CA ILE A 15 -6.68 -4.15 12.08
C ILE A 15 -7.27 -5.36 11.30
N LYS A 16 -7.59 -6.51 11.93
CA LYS A 16 -8.03 -7.79 11.31
C LYS A 16 -9.54 -8.02 11.20
N THR A 17 -10.42 -7.33 11.94
CA THR A 17 -11.86 -7.66 12.07
C THR A 17 -12.72 -7.39 10.82
N SER A 18 -12.21 -7.60 9.60
CA SER A 18 -13.04 -7.46 8.39
C SER A 18 -12.68 -8.33 7.17
N LEU A 19 -11.66 -9.22 7.21
CA LEU A 19 -11.05 -9.70 5.95
C LEU A 19 -10.85 -11.21 5.79
N ALA A 20 -11.19 -12.06 6.76
CA ALA A 20 -10.98 -13.51 6.63
C ALA A 20 -11.89 -14.21 5.59
N LEU A 21 -12.93 -13.54 5.09
CA LEU A 21 -14.01 -14.17 4.31
C LEU A 21 -13.85 -14.06 2.78
N GLU A 22 -12.90 -13.28 2.27
CA GLU A 22 -12.82 -12.94 0.83
C GLU A 22 -11.49 -13.35 0.16
N TYR A 23 -10.53 -13.86 0.94
CA TYR A 23 -9.22 -14.33 0.46
C TYR A 23 -9.31 -15.54 -0.47
N GLU A 24 -10.34 -16.39 -0.33
CA GLU A 24 -10.52 -17.57 -1.19
C GLU A 24 -11.10 -17.23 -2.57
N ASP A 25 -11.96 -16.20 -2.65
CA ASP A 25 -12.76 -15.87 -3.85
C ASP A 25 -11.97 -15.12 -4.95
N ALA A 26 -10.82 -14.52 -4.61
CA ALA A 26 -10.02 -13.68 -5.51
C ALA A 26 -8.98 -14.47 -6.37
N LYS A 27 -8.82 -15.77 -6.12
CA LYS A 27 -7.77 -16.61 -6.74
C LYS A 27 -8.01 -16.95 -8.22
N GLU A 28 -9.25 -16.93 -8.70
CA GLU A 28 -9.60 -17.60 -9.97
C GLU A 28 -9.43 -16.76 -11.24
N ALA A 29 -9.15 -15.46 -11.16
CA ALA A 29 -9.14 -14.61 -12.36
C ALA A 29 -7.76 -14.41 -13.03
N GLY A 30 -6.66 -14.94 -12.45
CA GLY A 30 -5.29 -14.85 -13.01
C GLY A 30 -4.67 -13.45 -13.15
N LEU A 31 -5.48 -12.39 -13.03
CA LEU A 31 -5.15 -10.98 -13.22
C LEU A 31 -5.22 -10.18 -11.91
N VAL A 32 -5.47 -10.87 -10.79
CA VAL A 32 -5.56 -10.28 -9.46
C VAL A 32 -4.21 -10.39 -8.77
N GLY A 33 -3.64 -9.24 -8.43
CA GLY A 33 -2.54 -9.13 -7.50
C GLY A 33 -3.01 -8.70 -6.11
N TYR A 34 -2.05 -8.50 -5.23
CA TYR A 34 -2.30 -8.24 -3.83
C TYR A 34 -1.40 -7.10 -3.32
N MET A 35 -1.89 -6.33 -2.34
CA MET A 35 -1.13 -5.27 -1.67
C MET A 35 -1.22 -5.44 -0.15
N ALA A 36 -0.13 -5.13 0.55
CA ALA A 36 -0.11 -5.10 2.02
C ALA A 36 -1.03 -4.00 2.55
N ARG A 37 -1.91 -4.35 3.50
CA ARG A 37 -2.92 -3.43 4.07
C ARG A 37 -2.31 -2.16 4.66
N CYS A 38 -1.16 -2.29 5.31
CA CYS A 38 -0.44 -1.17 5.92
C CYS A 38 -0.15 -0.04 4.94
N LEU A 39 0.24 -0.37 3.71
CA LEU A 39 0.57 0.59 2.65
C LEU A 39 -0.66 1.22 1.99
N VAL A 40 -1.81 0.55 2.06
CA VAL A 40 -3.09 1.08 1.60
C VAL A 40 -3.68 2.05 2.64
N GLN A 41 -3.45 1.77 3.92
CA GLN A 41 -3.90 2.60 5.03
C GLN A 41 -3.03 3.85 5.24
N ALA A 42 -1.73 3.78 4.97
CA ALA A 42 -0.83 4.91 4.99
C ALA A 42 0.29 4.72 3.96
N THR A 43 0.49 5.72 3.10
CA THR A 43 1.27 5.54 1.87
C THR A 43 2.75 5.85 2.07
N MET A 44 3.62 5.19 1.30
CA MET A 44 5.04 5.56 1.18
C MET A 44 5.22 6.99 0.63
N PRO A 45 6.41 7.60 0.75
CA PRO A 45 6.72 8.85 0.06
C PRO A 45 6.46 8.76 -1.46
N HIS A 46 5.87 9.81 -2.04
CA HIS A 46 5.70 9.92 -3.50
C HIS A 46 6.98 10.36 -4.21
N THR A 47 7.79 11.17 -3.54
CA THR A 47 9.11 11.64 -4.00
C THR A 47 10.16 11.32 -2.95
N ASP A 48 11.45 11.44 -3.31
CA ASP A 48 12.54 11.24 -2.35
C ASP A 48 12.45 12.30 -1.24
N PRO A 49 12.19 11.91 0.02
CA PRO A 49 12.10 12.87 1.11
C PRO A 49 13.47 13.47 1.47
N LYS A 50 14.58 12.88 1.00
CA LYS A 50 15.96 13.24 1.41
C LYS A 50 16.20 13.11 2.91
N GLU A 51 15.43 12.24 3.55
CA GLU A 51 15.47 11.94 4.98
C GLU A 51 15.60 10.44 5.23
N SER A 52 15.92 10.08 6.47
CA SER A 52 16.01 8.68 6.93
C SER A 52 14.78 8.22 7.70
N TYR A 53 13.89 9.13 8.06
CA TYR A 53 12.64 8.85 8.76
C TYR A 53 11.47 9.50 8.02
N PHE A 54 10.38 8.76 7.92
CA PHE A 54 9.14 9.24 7.32
C PHE A 54 7.94 8.66 8.05
N GLU A 55 6.91 9.47 8.20
CA GLU A 55 5.71 9.11 8.94
C GLU A 55 4.46 9.62 8.24
N ARG A 56 3.41 8.79 8.25
CA ARG A 56 2.08 9.12 7.71
C ARG A 56 1.00 8.53 8.59
N SER A 57 -0.05 9.30 8.83
CA SER A 57 -1.20 8.87 9.62
C SER A 57 -2.49 9.04 8.85
N ASN A 58 -3.45 8.15 9.08
CA ASN A 58 -4.84 8.30 8.65
C ASN A 58 -5.78 8.66 9.81
N GLY A 59 -5.22 9.06 10.96
CA GLY A 59 -5.94 9.40 12.19
C GLY A 59 -6.19 8.22 13.13
N LEU A 60 -6.20 6.98 12.62
CA LEU A 60 -6.35 5.77 13.44
C LEU A 60 -5.05 4.98 13.56
N VAL A 61 -4.28 4.94 12.48
CA VAL A 61 -3.02 4.22 12.38
C VAL A 61 -2.00 5.14 11.76
N THR A 62 -0.80 5.08 12.31
CA THR A 62 0.37 5.79 11.83
C THR A 62 1.38 4.79 11.32
N LEU A 63 1.77 4.93 10.06
CA LEU A 63 2.86 4.20 9.45
C LEU A 63 4.12 5.04 9.53
N SER A 64 5.18 4.47 10.07
CA SER A 64 6.52 5.03 9.99
C SER A 64 7.44 4.13 9.19
N ILE A 65 8.39 4.75 8.50
CA ILE A 65 9.43 4.07 7.73
C ILE A 65 10.76 4.64 8.17
N MET A 66 11.65 3.76 8.60
CA MET A 66 13.03 4.07 8.91
C MET A 66 13.94 3.48 7.83
N GLY A 67 14.68 4.34 7.14
CA GLY A 67 15.69 3.97 6.16
C GLY A 67 17.09 4.12 6.74
N LYS A 68 18.07 3.39 6.19
CA LYS A 68 19.47 3.59 6.56
C LYS A 68 19.95 4.95 6.04
N PRO A 69 20.68 5.77 6.83
CA PRO A 69 21.10 7.11 6.40
C PRO A 69 21.86 7.18 5.08
N ASN A 70 22.70 6.18 4.80
CA ASN A 70 23.47 6.10 3.56
C ASN A 70 22.71 5.50 2.37
N VAL A 71 21.49 4.98 2.57
CA VAL A 71 20.65 4.38 1.53
C VAL A 71 19.40 5.22 1.25
N GLY A 72 18.81 5.79 2.30
CA GLY A 72 17.57 6.55 2.27
C GLY A 72 16.31 5.69 2.25
N LEU A 73 15.15 6.35 2.19
CA LEU A 73 13.83 5.73 2.21
C LEU A 73 13.37 5.25 0.82
N PRO A 74 12.53 4.20 0.72
CA PRO A 74 11.84 3.84 -0.52
C PRO A 74 10.80 4.92 -0.88
N TYR A 75 10.70 5.27 -2.16
CA TYR A 75 9.75 6.26 -2.64
C TYR A 75 9.31 6.01 -4.08
N GLY A 76 8.22 6.67 -4.47
CA GLY A 76 7.72 6.64 -5.84
C GLY A 76 7.10 5.30 -6.25
N SER A 77 6.97 5.08 -7.55
CA SER A 77 6.12 4.01 -8.09
C SER A 77 6.77 2.63 -8.10
N VAL A 78 8.10 2.58 -8.13
CA VAL A 78 8.88 1.33 -8.19
C VAL A 78 8.69 0.47 -6.94
N PRO A 79 8.87 0.97 -5.69
CA PRO A 79 8.65 0.13 -4.50
C PRO A 79 7.19 -0.31 -4.38
N ARG A 80 6.22 0.50 -4.83
CA ARG A 80 4.79 0.12 -4.88
C ARG A 80 4.54 -1.05 -5.82
N THR A 81 5.12 -1.00 -7.02
CA THR A 81 5.04 -2.08 -8.01
C THR A 81 5.70 -3.35 -7.45
N LEU A 82 6.89 -3.21 -6.86
CA LEU A 82 7.64 -4.30 -6.26
C LEU A 82 6.87 -4.97 -5.12
N LEU A 83 6.27 -4.18 -4.23
CA LEU A 83 5.45 -4.69 -3.11
C LEU A 83 4.19 -5.39 -3.61
N ALA A 84 3.52 -4.86 -4.62
CA ALA A 84 2.38 -5.53 -5.24
C ALA A 84 2.77 -6.91 -5.78
N TRP A 85 3.90 -6.99 -6.48
CA TRP A 85 4.43 -8.26 -6.98
C TRP A 85 4.81 -9.23 -5.84
N ILE A 86 5.53 -8.76 -4.82
CA ILE A 86 5.93 -9.57 -3.66
C ILE A 86 4.72 -10.18 -2.98
N CYS A 87 3.71 -9.35 -2.66
CA CYS A 87 2.48 -9.83 -2.01
C CYS A 87 1.76 -10.84 -2.90
N THR A 88 1.73 -10.58 -4.21
CA THR A 88 1.08 -11.48 -5.17
C THR A 88 1.76 -12.83 -5.25
N GLU A 89 3.08 -12.85 -5.37
CA GLU A 89 3.84 -14.10 -5.45
C GLU A 89 3.77 -14.89 -4.15
N ALA A 90 3.83 -14.22 -3.00
CA ALA A 90 3.67 -14.88 -1.70
C ALA A 90 2.30 -15.56 -1.57
N VAL A 91 1.22 -14.89 -1.96
CA VAL A 91 -0.14 -15.45 -1.96
C VAL A 91 -0.28 -16.60 -2.98
N ARG A 92 0.29 -16.43 -4.18
CA ARG A 92 0.18 -17.39 -5.28
C ARG A 92 0.94 -18.68 -5.00
N THR A 93 2.19 -18.56 -4.55
CA THR A 93 3.08 -19.71 -4.32
C THR A 93 2.87 -20.34 -2.95
N LYS A 94 2.35 -19.57 -1.98
CA LYS A 94 2.34 -19.94 -0.55
C LYS A 94 3.73 -20.32 -0.03
N ASP A 95 4.77 -19.70 -0.60
CA ASP A 95 6.16 -19.89 -0.23
C ASP A 95 6.75 -18.55 0.24
N PRO A 96 7.40 -18.48 1.42
CA PRO A 96 8.13 -17.28 1.84
C PRO A 96 9.40 -17.01 1.02
N VAL A 97 9.87 -17.96 0.19
CA VAL A 97 11.01 -17.80 -0.71
C VAL A 97 10.53 -17.50 -2.13
N LEU A 98 10.66 -16.25 -2.54
CA LEU A 98 10.22 -15.79 -3.85
C LEU A 98 11.34 -15.85 -4.88
N ASN A 99 11.05 -16.46 -6.03
CA ASN A 99 11.97 -16.54 -7.16
C ASN A 99 11.82 -15.31 -8.08
N LEU A 100 12.86 -14.48 -8.15
CA LEU A 100 12.83 -13.24 -8.93
C LEU A 100 12.99 -13.47 -10.45
N GLY A 101 13.22 -14.71 -10.88
CA GLY A 101 13.48 -15.10 -12.27
C GLY A 101 14.90 -15.60 -12.46
N ARG A 102 15.32 -15.79 -13.71
CA ARG A 102 16.67 -16.22 -14.14
C ARG A 102 17.51 -15.08 -14.71
N SER A 103 16.95 -13.87 -14.75
CA SER A 103 17.65 -12.66 -15.18
C SER A 103 16.95 -11.41 -14.69
N GLN A 104 17.67 -10.28 -14.68
CA GLN A 104 17.08 -8.97 -14.42
C GLN A 104 15.99 -8.61 -15.43
N ALA A 105 16.16 -9.00 -16.70
CA ALA A 105 15.17 -8.74 -17.75
C ALA A 105 13.86 -9.51 -17.49
N GLU A 106 13.96 -10.76 -17.05
CA GLU A 106 12.79 -11.55 -16.63
C GLU A 106 12.13 -10.93 -15.40
N PHE A 107 12.92 -10.44 -14.43
CA PHE A 107 12.34 -9.80 -13.26
C PHE A 107 11.59 -8.51 -13.61
N LEU A 108 12.16 -7.66 -14.48
CA LEU A 108 11.48 -6.47 -15.00
C LEU A 108 10.20 -6.82 -15.74
N GLU A 109 10.19 -7.92 -16.50
CA GLU A 109 9.00 -8.43 -17.18
C GLU A 109 7.91 -8.88 -16.21
N LYS A 110 8.27 -9.61 -15.15
CA LYS A 110 7.35 -9.97 -14.06
C LYS A 110 6.73 -8.74 -13.37
N LEU A 111 7.50 -7.65 -13.27
CA LEU A 111 7.03 -6.36 -12.77
C LEU A 111 6.29 -5.53 -13.83
N GLN A 112 6.16 -6.02 -15.07
CA GLN A 112 5.61 -5.29 -16.23
C GLN A 112 6.29 -3.93 -16.43
N MET A 113 7.62 -3.90 -16.34
CA MET A 113 8.47 -2.74 -16.55
C MET A 113 9.27 -2.90 -17.85
N HIS A 114 9.57 -1.79 -18.51
CA HIS A 114 10.40 -1.82 -19.72
C HIS A 114 11.84 -2.28 -19.38
N LYS A 115 12.41 -3.06 -20.30
CA LYS A 115 13.75 -3.65 -20.20
C LYS A 115 14.83 -2.66 -20.65
N ASP A 116 14.87 -1.48 -20.03
CA ASP A 116 15.90 -0.47 -20.31
C ASP A 116 16.79 -0.18 -19.09
N GLY A 117 17.90 0.52 -19.32
CA GLY A 117 18.88 0.86 -18.27
C GLY A 117 18.32 1.79 -17.19
N ARG A 118 17.33 2.63 -17.52
CA ARG A 118 16.72 3.58 -16.58
C ARG A 118 15.86 2.85 -15.57
N TYR A 119 14.94 1.98 -16.02
CA TYR A 119 14.09 1.18 -15.15
C TYR A 119 14.89 0.16 -14.34
N THR A 120 15.93 -0.43 -14.95
CA THR A 120 16.91 -1.27 -14.26
C THR A 120 17.52 -0.56 -13.05
N SER A 121 18.10 0.62 -13.27
CA SER A 121 18.78 1.37 -12.22
C SER A 121 17.80 1.82 -11.13
N ALA A 122 16.61 2.28 -11.53
CA ALA A 122 15.54 2.66 -10.61
C ALA A 122 15.08 1.48 -9.75
N LEU A 123 14.85 0.30 -10.35
CA LEU A 123 14.49 -0.92 -9.63
C LEU A 123 15.56 -1.33 -8.64
N ARG A 124 16.82 -1.38 -9.05
CA ARG A 124 17.94 -1.70 -8.17
C ARG A 124 18.02 -0.75 -6.97
N ASN A 125 17.93 0.56 -7.23
CA ASN A 125 18.02 1.57 -6.18
C ASN A 125 16.86 1.48 -5.18
N GLN A 126 15.63 1.36 -5.69
CA GLN A 126 14.43 1.31 -4.85
C GLN A 126 14.25 -0.03 -4.13
N ALA A 127 14.67 -1.14 -4.73
CA ALA A 127 14.72 -2.43 -4.07
C ALA A 127 15.70 -2.41 -2.90
N HIS A 128 16.90 -1.84 -3.09
CA HIS A 128 17.88 -1.69 -2.01
C HIS A 128 17.33 -0.83 -0.87
N ARG A 129 16.70 0.31 -1.17
CA ARG A 129 16.01 1.15 -0.18
C ARG A 129 14.94 0.38 0.58
N LEU A 130 14.01 -0.25 -0.15
CA LEU A 130 12.90 -0.99 0.42
C LEU A 130 13.34 -2.11 1.36
N PHE A 131 14.27 -2.97 0.92
CA PHE A 131 14.73 -4.10 1.73
C PHE A 131 15.69 -3.70 2.86
N SER A 132 16.22 -2.48 2.82
CA SER A 132 17.02 -1.92 3.92
C SER A 132 16.20 -1.16 4.97
N SER A 133 14.91 -0.92 4.69
CA SER A 133 14.01 -0.15 5.56
C SER A 133 13.25 -1.03 6.54
N MET A 134 12.92 -0.45 7.68
CA MET A 134 11.96 -0.98 8.64
C MET A 134 10.65 -0.20 8.52
N ILE A 135 9.53 -0.89 8.43
CA ILE A 135 8.20 -0.29 8.43
C ILE A 135 7.56 -0.59 9.78
N SER A 136 6.92 0.39 10.40
CA SER A 136 6.21 0.21 11.65
C SER A 136 4.80 0.77 11.53
N LEU A 137 3.83 0.09 12.14
CA LEU A 137 2.46 0.57 12.30
C LEU A 137 2.22 0.79 13.77
N THR A 138 1.80 1.99 14.13
CA THR A 138 1.39 2.33 15.49
C THR A 138 -0.08 2.75 15.47
N GLY A 139 -0.81 2.36 16.51
CA GLY A 139 -2.18 2.76 16.72
C GLY A 139 -2.42 2.98 18.21
N GLU A 140 -3.24 3.97 18.51
CA GLU A 140 -3.63 4.30 19.88
C GLU A 140 -5.14 4.30 19.99
N LYS A 141 -5.68 3.68 21.03
CA LYS A 141 -7.10 3.73 21.35
C LYS A 141 -7.30 3.61 22.85
N ASP A 142 -8.08 4.52 23.44
CA ASP A 142 -8.48 4.47 24.85
C ASP A 142 -7.27 4.30 25.82
N ASN A 143 -6.18 5.04 25.59
CA ASN A 143 -4.86 4.94 26.27
C ASN A 143 -4.06 3.65 26.04
N ASP A 144 -4.57 2.68 25.27
CA ASP A 144 -3.78 1.53 24.84
C ASP A 144 -2.98 1.89 23.58
N LEU A 145 -1.64 1.91 23.72
CA LEU A 145 -0.72 1.97 22.60
C LEU A 145 -0.43 0.55 22.12
N GLY A 146 -0.39 0.37 20.82
CA GLY A 146 0.51 -0.67 20.33
C GLY A 146 0.99 -0.50 18.93
N MET A 147 1.87 -1.42 18.61
CA MET A 147 2.87 -1.26 17.57
C MET A 147 3.17 -2.61 16.95
N GLU A 148 3.29 -2.62 15.63
CA GLU A 148 3.71 -3.76 14.85
C GLU A 148 4.83 -3.33 13.93
N ASN A 149 5.97 -4.03 13.99
CA ASN A 149 7.11 -3.79 13.13
C ASN A 149 7.10 -4.83 11.99
N LEU A 150 7.02 -4.34 10.77
CA LEU A 150 7.04 -5.12 9.55
C LEU A 150 8.41 -5.00 8.88
N ILE A 151 9.15 -6.11 8.88
CA ILE A 151 10.37 -6.27 8.08
C ILE A 151 10.00 -7.11 6.87
N ILE A 152 10.14 -6.56 5.67
CA ILE A 152 9.68 -7.25 4.44
C ILE A 152 10.50 -8.52 4.17
N ALA A 153 11.83 -8.40 4.22
CA ALA A 153 12.74 -9.46 3.79
C ALA A 153 13.72 -9.83 4.91
N ARG A 154 13.81 -11.12 5.21
CA ARG A 154 14.88 -11.68 6.03
C ARG A 154 16.20 -11.72 5.26
N ARG A 155 16.13 -12.07 3.98
CA ARG A 155 17.28 -12.13 3.06
C ARG A 155 16.84 -11.65 1.68
N ALA A 156 17.63 -10.76 1.07
CA ALA A 156 17.43 -10.32 -0.30
C ALA A 156 18.74 -10.54 -1.06
N PHE A 157 18.81 -11.59 -1.86
CA PHE A 157 19.93 -11.84 -2.75
C PHE A 157 19.56 -11.33 -4.14
N LEU A 158 20.18 -10.22 -4.55
CA LEU A 158 19.86 -9.53 -5.80
C LEU A 158 21.12 -9.46 -6.66
N PHE A 159 21.27 -10.41 -7.59
CA PHE A 159 22.44 -10.52 -8.46
C PHE A 159 22.33 -9.67 -9.72
N TRP A 160 22.32 -8.34 -9.61
CA TRP A 160 22.14 -7.42 -10.76
C TRP A 160 23.16 -7.55 -11.92
N ASN A 161 24.24 -8.34 -11.78
CA ASN A 161 25.31 -8.42 -12.79
C ASN A 161 25.85 -9.86 -12.91
N PRO A 162 25.41 -10.68 -13.89
CA PRO A 162 26.15 -11.88 -14.24
C PRO A 162 27.46 -11.46 -14.92
N LYS A 163 28.61 -11.89 -14.41
CA LYS A 163 29.93 -11.47 -14.92
C LYS A 163 30.21 -11.98 -16.34
N ARG A 164 29.41 -12.91 -16.89
CA ARG A 164 29.51 -13.41 -18.28
C ARG A 164 28.14 -13.74 -18.89
N PRO A 165 27.95 -13.63 -20.22
CA PRO A 165 26.72 -14.02 -20.92
C PRO A 165 26.37 -15.52 -20.78
N GLU A 166 27.38 -16.37 -20.60
CA GLU A 166 27.24 -17.82 -20.34
C GLU A 166 26.83 -18.13 -18.89
N ASP A 167 26.97 -17.17 -17.96
CA ASP A 167 26.62 -17.31 -16.53
C ASP A 167 25.11 -17.10 -16.28
N ARG A 168 24.24 -17.27 -17.28
CA ARG A 168 22.77 -17.25 -17.10
C ARG A 168 22.31 -18.24 -16.02
N ALA A 169 23.11 -19.27 -15.73
CA ALA A 169 22.89 -20.25 -14.66
C ALA A 169 23.15 -19.71 -13.23
N LEU A 170 23.79 -18.55 -13.06
CA LEU A 170 24.16 -17.97 -11.76
C LEU A 170 23.21 -16.88 -11.26
N TRP A 171 22.13 -16.57 -11.98
CA TRP A 171 21.07 -15.75 -11.42
C TRP A 171 20.21 -16.62 -10.50
N ASP A 172 20.61 -16.70 -9.24
CA ASP A 172 19.80 -17.23 -8.14
C ASP A 172 19.35 -16.07 -7.25
N SER A 173 18.67 -15.10 -7.87
CA SER A 173 18.12 -13.98 -7.09
C SER A 173 16.83 -14.44 -6.44
N SER A 174 16.92 -14.69 -5.15
CA SER A 174 15.81 -15.06 -4.30
C SER A 174 15.57 -14.00 -3.24
N LEU A 175 14.30 -13.85 -2.88
CA LEU A 175 13.86 -12.99 -1.79
C LEU A 175 13.19 -13.88 -0.74
N THR A 176 13.81 -13.97 0.43
CA THR A 176 13.20 -14.66 1.57
C THR A 176 12.48 -13.65 2.45
N LEU A 177 11.15 -13.75 2.50
CA LEU A 177 10.30 -12.92 3.34
C LEU A 177 10.47 -13.28 4.82
N THR A 178 10.19 -12.35 5.71
CA THR A 178 10.03 -12.69 7.13
C THR A 178 8.72 -13.45 7.34
N SER A 179 8.67 -14.29 8.37
CA SER A 179 7.45 -15.04 8.70
C SER A 179 6.28 -14.11 8.98
N ASP A 180 6.50 -13.02 9.70
CA ASP A 180 5.45 -12.05 10.06
C ASP A 180 4.88 -11.37 8.81
N PHE A 181 5.75 -10.88 7.93
CA PHE A 181 5.31 -10.26 6.68
C PHE A 181 4.60 -11.26 5.76
N PHE A 182 5.14 -12.47 5.61
CA PHE A 182 4.52 -13.53 4.82
C PHE A 182 3.12 -13.89 5.35
N ASN A 183 2.98 -14.05 6.67
CA ASN A 183 1.70 -14.35 7.31
C ASN A 183 0.69 -13.20 7.13
N GLU A 184 1.12 -11.95 7.29
CA GLU A 184 0.26 -10.76 7.08
C GLU A 184 -0.28 -10.71 5.64
N VAL A 185 0.59 -10.85 4.63
CA VAL A 185 0.18 -10.76 3.22
C VAL A 185 -0.58 -11.99 2.73
N THR A 186 -0.42 -13.15 3.35
CA THR A 186 -1.18 -14.35 2.99
C THR A 186 -2.50 -14.48 3.74
N THR A 187 -2.65 -13.84 4.90
CA THR A 187 -3.90 -13.94 5.70
C THR A 187 -4.92 -12.87 5.32
N SER A 188 -4.50 -11.65 5.01
CA SER A 188 -5.44 -10.55 4.75
C SER A 188 -4.89 -9.53 3.72
N PRO A 189 -4.56 -9.95 2.50
CA PRO A 189 -4.13 -9.02 1.47
C PRO A 189 -5.30 -8.20 0.91
N VAL A 190 -4.99 -7.00 0.41
CA VAL A 190 -5.93 -6.21 -0.39
C VAL A 190 -5.82 -6.64 -1.86
N PRO A 191 -6.88 -7.19 -2.48
CA PRO A 191 -6.82 -7.60 -3.88
C PRO A 191 -6.79 -6.36 -4.79
N VAL A 192 -5.98 -6.40 -5.84
CA VAL A 192 -5.77 -5.29 -6.80
C VAL A 192 -5.59 -5.83 -8.22
N ARG A 193 -5.85 -5.01 -9.22
CA ARG A 193 -5.54 -5.29 -10.63
C ARG A 193 -4.12 -4.80 -10.93
N LEU A 194 -3.20 -5.72 -11.20
CA LEU A 194 -1.79 -5.38 -11.42
C LEU A 194 -1.60 -4.57 -12.70
N ASP A 195 -2.34 -4.89 -13.76
CA ASP A 195 -2.35 -4.14 -15.02
C ASP A 195 -2.77 -2.68 -14.80
N TYR A 196 -3.80 -2.43 -13.99
CA TYR A 196 -4.26 -1.06 -13.68
C TYR A 196 -3.23 -0.31 -12.85
N LEU A 197 -2.69 -0.97 -11.81
CA LEU A 197 -1.64 -0.41 -10.97
C LEU A 197 -0.40 -0.04 -11.80
N ASN A 198 -0.04 -0.87 -12.78
CA ASN A 198 1.08 -0.65 -13.68
C ASN A 198 0.81 0.47 -14.70
N ALA A 199 -0.41 0.58 -15.21
CA ALA A 199 -0.81 1.70 -16.07
C ALA A 199 -0.74 3.05 -15.34
N LEU A 200 -1.03 3.06 -14.03
CA LEU A 200 -0.95 4.24 -13.16
C LEU A 200 0.46 4.57 -12.65
N ARG A 201 1.48 3.80 -13.04
CA ARG A 201 2.86 3.90 -12.50
C ARG A 201 3.51 5.27 -12.72
N GLN A 202 3.03 6.09 -13.65
CA GLN A 202 3.55 7.45 -13.82
C GLN A 202 3.23 8.38 -12.64
N SER A 203 2.29 7.99 -11.76
CA SER A 203 1.98 8.74 -10.54
C SER A 203 1.84 7.82 -9.32
N PRO A 204 2.75 7.92 -8.34
CA PRO A 204 2.62 7.21 -7.06
C PRO A 204 1.31 7.54 -6.34
N LEU A 205 0.86 8.80 -6.41
CA LEU A 205 -0.42 9.23 -5.83
C LEU A 205 -1.61 8.54 -6.53
N ALA A 206 -1.59 8.39 -7.86
CA ALA A 206 -2.66 7.68 -8.56
C ALA A 206 -2.69 6.19 -8.20
N MET A 207 -1.52 5.55 -8.08
CA MET A 207 -1.42 4.17 -7.61
C MET A 207 -2.03 4.01 -6.21
N ASP A 208 -1.71 4.92 -5.30
CA ASP A 208 -2.23 4.88 -3.93
C ASP A 208 -3.74 5.16 -3.88
N ILE A 209 -4.26 6.11 -4.67
CA ILE A 209 -5.70 6.39 -4.77
C ILE A 209 -6.44 5.16 -5.27
N TYR A 210 -5.89 4.49 -6.28
CA TYR A 210 -6.46 3.26 -6.83
C TYR A 210 -6.55 2.15 -5.78
N THR A 211 -5.44 1.81 -5.12
CA THR A 211 -5.44 0.74 -4.11
C THR A 211 -6.31 1.10 -2.90
N TRP A 212 -6.35 2.38 -2.53
CA TRP A 212 -7.22 2.90 -1.50
C TRP A 212 -8.71 2.79 -1.86
N LEU A 213 -9.10 3.13 -3.09
CA LEU A 213 -10.50 3.00 -3.53
C LEU A 213 -10.95 1.55 -3.47
N VAL A 214 -10.12 0.62 -3.96
CA VAL A 214 -10.42 -0.81 -3.90
C VAL A 214 -10.67 -1.25 -2.46
N TYR A 215 -9.76 -0.90 -1.56
CA TYR A 215 -9.89 -1.25 -0.15
C TYR A 215 -11.09 -0.58 0.54
N ARG A 216 -11.36 0.70 0.27
CA ARG A 216 -12.48 1.42 0.88
C ARG A 216 -13.83 0.89 0.40
N VAL A 217 -13.99 0.65 -0.90
CA VAL A 217 -15.22 0.05 -1.46
C VAL A 217 -15.42 -1.35 -0.88
N PHE A 218 -14.35 -2.15 -0.81
CA PHE A 218 -14.38 -3.46 -0.15
C PHE A 218 -14.93 -3.35 1.28
N LEU A 219 -14.38 -2.44 2.10
CA LEU A 219 -14.81 -2.26 3.48
C LEU A 219 -16.27 -1.80 3.60
N LEU A 220 -16.73 -0.93 2.69
CA LEU A 220 -18.12 -0.48 2.67
C LEU A 220 -19.06 -1.65 2.40
N ARG A 221 -18.72 -2.51 1.43
CA ARG A 221 -19.49 -3.71 1.08
C ARG A 221 -19.50 -4.73 2.20
N ALA A 222 -18.32 -5.09 2.72
CA ALA A 222 -18.17 -6.08 3.79
C ALA A 222 -18.95 -5.69 5.05
N LYS A 223 -19.03 -4.39 5.35
CA LYS A 223 -19.76 -3.86 6.51
C LYS A 223 -21.23 -3.49 6.22
N GLY A 224 -21.70 -3.69 5.00
CA GLY A 224 -23.05 -3.25 4.58
C GLY A 224 -23.28 -1.75 4.72
N ARG A 225 -22.22 -0.93 4.72
CA ARG A 225 -22.30 0.52 4.91
C ARG A 225 -22.52 1.19 3.56
N PRO A 226 -23.56 2.05 3.40
CA PRO A 226 -23.90 2.63 2.11
C PRO A 226 -22.90 3.70 1.64
N PHE A 227 -22.26 4.43 2.56
CA PHE A 227 -21.27 5.46 2.24
C PHE A 227 -20.38 5.83 3.43
N VAL A 228 -19.25 6.49 3.15
CA VAL A 228 -18.38 7.15 4.13
C VAL A 228 -18.04 8.56 3.66
N GLN A 229 -17.93 9.50 4.60
CA GLN A 229 -17.42 10.85 4.36
C GLN A 229 -16.01 10.95 4.94
N ILE A 230 -15.07 11.46 4.15
CA ILE A 230 -13.68 11.62 4.55
C ILE A 230 -13.29 13.09 4.37
N PRO A 231 -12.90 13.81 5.44
CA PRO A 231 -12.42 15.18 5.34
C PRO A 231 -11.18 15.29 4.44
N TRP A 232 -11.03 16.42 3.75
CA TRP A 232 -9.87 16.66 2.88
C TRP A 232 -8.55 16.67 3.65
N GLU A 233 -8.57 17.14 4.89
CA GLU A 233 -7.44 17.15 5.82
C GLU A 233 -7.00 15.73 6.15
N SER A 234 -7.95 14.81 6.36
CA SER A 234 -7.65 13.39 6.61
C SER A 234 -7.06 12.71 5.37
N LEU A 235 -7.58 13.01 4.18
CA LEU A 235 -6.98 12.54 2.93
C LEU A 235 -5.57 13.11 2.74
N MET A 236 -5.36 14.39 3.06
CA MET A 236 -4.05 15.03 2.96
C MET A 236 -3.06 14.43 3.96
N ALA A 237 -3.47 14.11 5.18
CA ALA A 237 -2.65 13.42 6.16
C ALA A 237 -2.25 12.01 5.68
N GLN A 238 -3.18 11.30 5.06
CA GLN A 238 -2.98 9.94 4.55
C GLN A 238 -2.07 9.90 3.31
N PHE A 239 -2.29 10.78 2.33
CA PHE A 239 -1.64 10.75 1.01
C PHE A 239 -0.61 11.86 0.78
N GLY A 240 -0.75 13.01 1.40
CA GLY A 240 -0.06 14.24 1.00
C GLY A 240 1.45 14.10 1.14
N SER A 241 2.20 14.17 0.04
CA SER A 241 3.66 14.24 0.04
C SER A 241 4.13 15.70 0.00
N GLY A 242 4.71 16.21 1.08
CA GLY A 242 5.48 17.46 1.06
C GLY A 242 4.67 18.76 0.94
N TYR A 243 3.34 18.73 1.02
CA TYR A 243 2.52 19.94 1.09
C TYR A 243 2.68 20.59 2.48
N GLY A 244 3.54 21.60 2.58
CA GLY A 244 3.80 22.28 3.86
C GLY A 244 4.60 21.43 4.85
N ALA A 245 5.77 20.93 4.43
CA ALA A 245 6.68 20.22 5.34
C ALA A 245 6.83 21.01 6.66
N ALA A 246 6.60 20.36 7.80
CA ALA A 246 6.60 21.00 9.12
C ALA A 246 7.87 21.85 9.36
N ALA A 247 9.03 21.38 8.86
CA ALA A 247 10.29 22.12 8.90
C ALA A 247 10.27 23.47 8.14
N LYS A 248 9.50 23.59 7.05
CA LYS A 248 9.32 24.85 6.31
C LYS A 248 8.36 25.81 7.00
N LEU A 249 7.49 25.30 7.88
CA LEU A 249 6.50 26.07 8.63
C LEU A 249 7.01 26.52 10.00
N ALA A 250 8.05 25.87 10.54
CA ALA A 250 8.51 26.06 11.92
C ALA A 250 8.98 27.48 12.25
N ASN A 251 9.43 28.25 11.24
CA ASN A 251 9.92 29.62 11.40
C ASN A 251 8.92 30.69 10.95
N LEU A 252 7.68 30.31 10.63
CA LEU A 252 6.64 31.22 10.17
C LEU A 252 5.71 31.63 11.31
N THR A 253 5.12 32.82 11.22
CA THR A 253 4.06 33.28 12.13
C THR A 253 2.81 32.39 12.02
N GLU A 254 1.95 32.37 13.04
CA GLU A 254 0.71 31.56 13.02
C GLU A 254 -0.18 31.84 11.80
N ASP A 255 -0.28 33.11 11.39
CA ASP A 255 -1.05 33.50 10.21
C ASP A 255 -0.42 32.99 8.90
N GLU A 256 0.90 33.01 8.79
CA GLU A 256 1.61 32.47 7.64
C GLU A 256 1.52 30.95 7.60
N GLN A 257 1.60 30.28 8.75
CA GLN A 257 1.39 28.84 8.85
C GLN A 257 -0.01 28.46 8.40
N ARG A 258 -1.05 29.18 8.86
CA ARG A 258 -2.43 28.97 8.45
C ARG A 258 -2.62 29.17 6.94
N LYS A 259 -2.09 30.26 6.37
CA LYS A 259 -2.15 30.51 4.92
C LYS A 259 -1.45 29.42 4.11
N ALA A 260 -0.27 28.99 4.56
CA ALA A 260 0.50 27.94 3.91
C ALA A 260 -0.21 26.58 3.97
N GLN A 261 -0.81 26.22 5.11
CA GLN A 261 -1.62 25.00 5.26
C GLN A 261 -2.85 25.03 4.36
N GLN A 262 -3.55 26.17 4.25
CA GLN A 262 -4.69 26.30 3.33
C GLN A 262 -4.25 26.18 1.87
N ALA A 263 -3.13 26.80 1.48
CA ALA A 263 -2.58 26.68 0.13
C ALA A 263 -2.15 25.24 -0.19
N ALA A 264 -1.55 24.56 0.80
CA ALA A 264 -1.18 23.15 0.75
C ALA A 264 -2.41 22.25 0.56
N LEU A 265 -3.47 22.47 1.32
CA LEU A 265 -4.74 21.74 1.19
C LEU A 265 -5.39 21.96 -0.18
N ARG A 266 -5.43 23.20 -0.66
CA ARG A 266 -5.95 23.52 -2.01
C ARG A 266 -5.16 22.81 -3.10
N SER A 267 -3.84 22.84 -3.00
CA SER A 267 -2.94 22.17 -3.95
C SER A 267 -3.10 20.64 -3.90
N PHE A 268 -3.23 20.06 -2.71
CA PHE A 268 -3.52 18.65 -2.53
C PHE A 268 -4.87 18.28 -3.15
N ARG A 269 -5.96 19.00 -2.83
CA ARG A 269 -7.30 18.79 -3.40
C ARG A 269 -7.26 18.79 -4.93
N PHE A 270 -6.58 19.78 -5.54
CA PHE A 270 -6.44 19.86 -6.99
C PHE A 270 -5.72 18.63 -7.57
N ASN A 271 -4.57 18.27 -7.01
CA ASN A 271 -3.79 17.13 -7.50
C ASN A 271 -4.52 15.80 -7.28
N PHE A 272 -5.16 15.61 -6.12
CA PHE A 272 -5.95 14.43 -5.81
C PHE A 272 -7.08 14.24 -6.81
N LYS A 273 -7.87 15.29 -7.08
CA LYS A 273 -8.94 15.24 -8.10
C LYS A 273 -8.39 14.90 -9.49
N LYS A 274 -7.26 15.50 -9.87
CA LYS A 274 -6.60 15.20 -11.15
C LYS A 274 -6.23 13.71 -11.26
N ARG A 275 -5.61 13.14 -10.21
CA ARG A 275 -5.24 11.72 -10.19
C ARG A 275 -6.46 10.81 -10.07
N LEU A 276 -7.51 11.23 -9.38
CA LEU A 276 -8.76 10.48 -9.26
C LEU A 276 -9.44 10.30 -10.62
N LEU A 277 -9.40 11.31 -11.49
CA LEU A 277 -9.87 11.20 -12.88
C LEU A 277 -9.06 10.17 -13.69
N GLU A 278 -7.74 10.11 -13.49
CA GLU A 278 -6.89 9.08 -14.13
C GLU A 278 -7.28 7.68 -13.64
N VAL A 279 -7.52 7.52 -12.34
CA VAL A 279 -8.01 6.25 -11.77
C VAL A 279 -9.39 5.87 -12.32
N GLY A 280 -10.26 6.85 -12.57
CA GLY A 280 -11.60 6.63 -13.14
C GLY A 280 -11.59 6.01 -14.55
N GLN A 281 -10.49 6.12 -15.30
CA GLN A 281 -10.34 5.43 -16.59
C GLN A 281 -10.23 3.90 -16.44
N PHE A 282 -9.81 3.43 -15.26
CA PHE A 282 -9.61 2.01 -14.95
C PHE A 282 -10.66 1.47 -13.98
N TYR A 283 -11.17 2.31 -13.08
CA TYR A 283 -12.17 1.94 -12.09
C TYR A 283 -13.33 2.95 -12.04
N PRO A 284 -14.11 3.08 -13.14
CA PRO A 284 -15.18 4.06 -13.24
C PRO A 284 -16.26 3.84 -12.18
N GLU A 285 -16.59 2.59 -11.84
CA GLU A 285 -17.68 2.25 -10.91
C GLU A 285 -17.43 2.83 -9.50
N ALA A 286 -16.18 2.91 -9.05
CA ALA A 286 -15.86 3.57 -7.80
C ALA A 286 -15.87 5.09 -7.92
N VAL A 287 -15.32 5.64 -9.00
CA VAL A 287 -15.17 7.10 -9.16
C VAL A 287 -16.50 7.79 -9.42
N GLU A 288 -17.41 7.18 -10.19
CA GLU A 288 -18.78 7.67 -10.41
C GLU A 288 -19.60 7.70 -9.11
N ASN A 289 -19.21 6.89 -8.12
CA ASN A 289 -19.84 6.83 -6.80
C ASN A 289 -19.18 7.75 -5.75
N ILE A 290 -18.36 8.71 -6.20
CA ILE A 290 -17.76 9.73 -5.35
C ILE A 290 -18.51 11.05 -5.50
N GLU A 291 -18.97 11.60 -4.38
CA GLU A 291 -19.45 12.97 -4.29
C GLU A 291 -18.36 13.84 -3.66
N ILE A 292 -18.06 14.96 -4.31
CA ILE A 292 -17.01 15.88 -3.90
C ILE A 292 -17.65 17.15 -3.34
N ASP A 293 -17.39 17.43 -2.07
CA ASP A 293 -17.75 18.67 -1.38
C ASP A 293 -16.49 19.54 -1.14
N ASP A 294 -16.70 20.74 -0.62
CA ASP A 294 -15.63 21.62 -0.17
C ASP A 294 -14.87 21.13 1.05
N HIS A 295 -15.54 20.40 1.95
CA HIS A 295 -14.96 19.94 3.21
C HIS A 295 -14.59 18.45 3.19
N PHE A 296 -15.33 17.64 2.43
CA PHE A 296 -15.14 16.19 2.41
C PHE A 296 -15.27 15.59 1.01
N LEU A 297 -14.74 14.38 0.89
CA LEU A 297 -15.04 13.44 -0.19
C LEU A 297 -15.97 12.37 0.39
N ARG A 298 -17.16 12.19 -0.22
CA ARG A 298 -18.06 11.10 0.13
C ARG A 298 -17.92 9.97 -0.88
N LEU A 299 -17.55 8.79 -0.40
CA LEU A 299 -17.48 7.56 -1.20
C LEU A 299 -18.68 6.68 -0.87
N LYS A 300 -19.50 6.37 -1.87
CA LYS A 300 -20.59 5.40 -1.75
C LYS A 300 -20.10 3.99 -2.01
N SER A 301 -20.82 3.01 -1.47
CA SER A 301 -20.60 1.60 -1.79
C SER A 301 -20.91 1.37 -3.27
N SER A 302 -19.99 0.73 -3.98
CA SER A 302 -20.11 0.43 -5.41
C SER A 302 -19.72 -1.01 -5.70
N VAL A 303 -19.72 -1.40 -6.98
CA VAL A 303 -19.25 -2.72 -7.41
C VAL A 303 -17.71 -2.73 -7.39
N LEU A 304 -17.12 -3.80 -6.87
CA LEU A 304 -15.69 -4.05 -7.01
C LEU A 304 -15.40 -4.49 -8.45
N HIS A 305 -14.50 -3.79 -9.15
CA HIS A 305 -14.06 -4.22 -10.48
C HIS A 305 -13.18 -5.47 -10.43
N VAL A 306 -12.63 -5.79 -9.25
CA VAL A 306 -12.06 -7.10 -8.96
C VAL A 306 -13.22 -8.08 -8.79
N LYS A 307 -13.57 -8.79 -9.87
CA LYS A 307 -14.71 -9.70 -9.90
C LYS A 307 -14.50 -10.89 -8.95
N ARG A 308 -15.58 -11.26 -8.25
CA ARG A 308 -15.72 -12.51 -7.50
C ARG A 308 -15.83 -13.69 -8.47
N ALA A 309 -15.27 -14.85 -8.11
CA ALA A 309 -15.62 -16.11 -8.76
C ALA A 309 -17.15 -16.33 -8.73
N PRO A 310 -17.80 -16.68 -9.86
CA PRO A 310 -19.24 -16.91 -9.87
C PRO A 310 -19.58 -18.20 -9.09
N GLY A 311 -20.48 -18.11 -8.10
CA GLY A 311 -21.08 -19.29 -7.47
C GLY A 311 -21.14 -19.32 -5.94
N GLN A 312 -20.51 -18.39 -5.22
CA GLN A 312 -20.62 -18.32 -3.76
C GLN A 312 -21.42 -17.08 -3.36
N GLY A 313 -22.55 -17.25 -2.66
CA GLY A 313 -23.29 -16.14 -2.06
C GLY A 313 -22.52 -15.51 -0.90
N ALA A 314 -22.90 -14.31 -0.47
CA ALA A 314 -22.35 -13.73 0.76
C ALA A 314 -22.84 -14.56 1.97
N ARG A 315 -21.99 -15.45 2.52
CA ARG A 315 -22.26 -16.11 3.79
C ARG A 315 -21.69 -15.26 4.91
N ILE A 316 -22.54 -14.39 5.47
CA ILE A 316 -22.28 -13.80 6.78
C ILE A 316 -22.35 -14.96 7.78
N SER A 317 -21.21 -15.54 8.14
CA SER A 317 -21.20 -16.43 9.30
C SER A 317 -21.41 -15.54 10.53
N PRO A 318 -22.30 -15.93 11.47
CA PRO A 318 -22.48 -15.17 12.69
C PRO A 318 -21.13 -15.06 13.43
N PRO A 319 -20.89 -13.95 14.15
CA PRO A 319 -19.65 -13.77 14.90
C PRO A 319 -19.42 -14.98 15.82
N PRO A 320 -18.15 -15.37 16.06
CA PRO A 320 -17.84 -16.45 16.97
C PRO A 320 -18.50 -16.19 18.32
N ALA A 321 -19.26 -17.17 18.82
CA ALA A 321 -19.93 -17.08 20.11
C ALA A 321 -18.88 -16.84 21.22
N ILE A 322 -19.23 -15.92 22.12
CA ILE A 322 -18.38 -15.36 23.21
C ILE A 322 -17.91 -16.45 24.18
#